data_AF-W7E4P8-F1
#
_entry.id   AF-W7E4P8-F1
#
_cell.length_a   1.000
_cell.length_b   1.000
_cell.length_c   1.000
_cell.angle_alpha   90.00
_cell.angle_beta   90.00
_cell.angle_gamma   90.00
#
_symmetry.space_group_name_H-M   'P 1'
#
loop_
_entity.id
_entity.type
_entity.pdbx_description
1 polymer ?
#
loop_
_entity_poly.entity_id
_entity_poly.type
_entity_poly.pdbx_seq_one_letter_code
_entity_poly.pdbx_strand_id
1 'polypeptide(L)'
;MSYLTATLSHAEINLISNPNRPSYETIRDLDVASQSIRGNTDQFEESLRIKNTLDAFARRAAVEPSLEVLAAILNCEYKLWKMNEGISMRFKPFLSHWIESLMVIDGELAALQLDTVTNSHMKNTVTTDEILRIRARCIKGLLVDKPLPPKEPTWRAYQRMLENEAALPDFDIVPYMQMLVETQIWDRLPETQAKTVEKHAQNGTERNGLRKTKTQGVNGSESWEEGMLRKLRDAPDVAADELARLPLEISSLDFLTRLLVDDTFGEFDVDGPNIILRFIQHALRLIEAMEAPPPTSELTTNGIPIVEYGKEAQTRAISILLLFIKNSMSKGKLDAGMLIFEIQEICIRYLWMKEVREFRAWIEQGPWDD
;
A
#
# COMPACT_ATOMS: atom_id res chain seq x y z
N MET A 1 -17.86 13.92 0.15
CA MET A 1 -18.03 12.66 -0.63
C MET A 1 -16.83 11.79 -0.34
N SER A 2 -17.02 10.50 -0.10
CA SER A 2 -15.90 9.58 0.19
C SER A 2 -15.12 9.28 -1.09
N TYR A 3 -13.84 9.67 -1.13
CA TYR A 3 -12.94 9.40 -2.25
C TYR A 3 -12.78 7.90 -2.54
N LEU A 4 -13.04 7.05 -1.54
CA LEU A 4 -12.85 5.60 -1.62
C LEU A 4 -13.84 4.90 -2.56
N THR A 5 -15.00 5.50 -2.85
CA THR A 5 -16.03 4.91 -3.73
C THR A 5 -16.24 5.71 -5.02
N ALA A 6 -15.43 6.75 -5.26
CA ALA A 6 -15.56 7.58 -6.44
C ALA A 6 -15.30 6.74 -7.71
N THR A 7 -16.15 6.91 -8.72
CA THR A 7 -16.02 6.29 -10.05
C THR A 7 -15.84 7.36 -11.13
N LEU A 8 -15.61 6.90 -12.36
CA LEU A 8 -15.69 7.75 -13.54
C LEU A 8 -17.11 8.31 -13.72
N SER A 9 -17.21 9.54 -14.23
CA SER A 9 -18.47 10.15 -14.61
C SER A 9 -19.07 9.44 -15.83
N HIS A 10 -20.36 9.67 -16.10
CA HIS A 10 -21.02 9.07 -17.26
C HIS A 10 -20.35 9.43 -18.60
N ALA A 11 -19.83 10.65 -18.73
CA ALA A 11 -19.11 11.07 -19.93
C ALA A 11 -17.79 10.31 -20.11
N GLU A 12 -17.02 10.17 -19.03
CA GLU A 12 -15.79 9.38 -19.00
C GLU A 12 -16.06 7.89 -19.27
N ILE A 13 -17.14 7.33 -18.70
CA ILE A 13 -17.57 5.94 -18.93
C ILE A 13 -17.92 5.70 -20.41
N ASN A 14 -18.63 6.62 -21.06
CA ASN A 14 -18.96 6.51 -22.48
C ASN A 14 -17.71 6.47 -23.37
N LEU A 15 -16.64 7.18 -22.98
CA LEU A 15 -15.37 7.16 -23.70
C LEU A 15 -14.70 5.79 -23.60
N ILE A 16 -14.56 5.25 -22.37
CA ILE A 16 -13.85 3.99 -22.14
C ILE A 16 -14.61 2.76 -22.62
N SER A 17 -15.94 2.85 -22.74
CA SER A 17 -16.80 1.72 -23.12
C SER A 17 -16.96 1.57 -24.64
N ASN A 18 -16.34 2.42 -25.47
CA ASN A 18 -16.50 2.35 -26.91
C ASN A 18 -15.55 1.28 -27.54
N PRO A 19 -16.07 0.15 -28.05
CA PRO A 19 -15.24 -0.93 -28.57
C PRO A 19 -14.59 -0.61 -29.93
N ASN A 20 -15.09 0.41 -30.64
CA ASN A 20 -14.62 0.80 -31.97
C ASN A 20 -13.39 1.72 -31.95
N ARG A 21 -12.96 2.14 -30.76
CA ARG A 21 -11.82 3.05 -30.61
C ARG A 21 -10.57 2.30 -30.17
N PRO A 22 -9.38 2.69 -30.67
CA PRO A 22 -8.12 2.21 -30.12
C PRO A 22 -7.90 2.71 -28.69
N SER A 23 -7.32 1.87 -27.82
CA SER A 23 -7.13 2.22 -26.40
C SER A 23 -6.29 3.49 -26.22
N TYR A 24 -5.28 3.75 -27.07
CA TYR A 24 -4.45 4.95 -26.92
C TYR A 24 -5.23 6.26 -27.14
N GLU A 25 -6.20 6.28 -28.07
CA GLU A 25 -7.04 7.45 -28.30
C GLU A 25 -8.04 7.63 -27.17
N THR A 26 -8.62 6.52 -26.72
CA THR A 26 -9.56 6.50 -25.60
C THR A 26 -8.90 7.05 -24.34
N ILE A 27 -7.66 6.65 -24.03
CA ILE A 27 -6.94 7.15 -22.86
C ILE A 27 -6.60 8.63 -23.01
N ARG A 28 -6.10 9.06 -24.18
CA ARG A 28 -5.80 10.48 -24.41
C ARG A 28 -7.04 11.36 -24.22
N ASP A 29 -8.18 10.95 -24.79
CA ASP A 29 -9.41 11.72 -24.71
C ASP A 29 -10.01 11.68 -23.29
N LEU A 30 -9.82 10.57 -22.57
CA LEU A 30 -10.16 10.46 -21.15
C LEU A 30 -9.34 11.46 -20.31
N ASP A 31 -8.03 11.56 -20.54
CA ASP A 31 -7.15 12.51 -19.83
C ASP A 31 -7.64 13.95 -20.03
N VAL A 32 -7.98 14.32 -21.27
CA VAL A 32 -8.54 15.64 -21.61
C VAL A 32 -9.88 15.88 -20.91
N ALA A 33 -10.77 14.88 -20.92
CA ALA A 33 -12.07 14.98 -20.27
C ALA A 33 -11.94 15.13 -18.74
N SER A 34 -11.08 14.34 -18.10
CA SER A 34 -10.84 14.39 -16.66
C SER A 34 -10.23 15.74 -16.24
N GLN A 35 -9.27 16.27 -16.99
CA GLN A 35 -8.69 17.60 -16.76
C GLN A 35 -9.73 18.72 -16.92
N SER A 36 -10.60 18.63 -17.93
CA SER A 36 -11.66 19.64 -18.16
C SER A 36 -12.72 19.64 -17.06
N ILE A 37 -13.00 18.49 -16.44
CA ILE A 37 -14.05 18.37 -15.42
C ILE A 37 -13.52 18.73 -14.03
N ARG A 38 -12.26 18.39 -13.71
CA ARG A 38 -11.73 18.46 -12.34
C ARG A 38 -10.47 19.30 -12.14
N GLY A 39 -9.87 19.86 -13.20
CA GLY A 39 -8.61 20.61 -13.07
C GLY A 39 -7.43 19.71 -12.67
N ASN A 40 -6.46 20.24 -11.90
CA ASN A 40 -5.31 19.49 -11.37
C ASN A 40 -5.80 18.44 -10.35
N THR A 41 -6.20 17.28 -10.86
CA THR A 41 -6.64 16.15 -10.05
C THR A 41 -5.40 15.38 -9.58
N ASP A 42 -5.43 14.93 -8.33
CA ASP A 42 -4.39 14.06 -7.79
C ASP A 42 -4.35 12.74 -8.58
N GLN A 43 -3.14 12.33 -8.99
CA GLN A 43 -2.91 11.13 -9.79
C GLN A 43 -3.38 9.87 -9.04
N PHE A 44 -3.30 9.89 -7.72
CA PHE A 44 -3.79 8.80 -6.87
C PHE A 44 -5.33 8.76 -6.85
N GLU A 45 -6.02 9.89 -6.68
CA GLU A 45 -7.48 9.96 -6.78
C GLU A 45 -7.97 9.45 -8.15
N GLU A 46 -7.33 9.88 -9.25
CA GLU A 46 -7.69 9.42 -10.58
C GLU A 46 -7.50 7.90 -10.71
N SER A 47 -6.39 7.35 -10.20
CA SER A 47 -6.14 5.90 -10.23
C SER A 47 -7.20 5.11 -9.45
N LEU A 48 -7.64 5.60 -8.29
CA LEU A 48 -8.73 4.98 -7.52
C LEU A 48 -10.06 5.04 -8.28
N ARG A 49 -10.38 6.13 -8.97
CA ARG A 49 -11.60 6.24 -9.78
C ARG A 49 -11.62 5.24 -10.92
N ILE A 50 -10.49 5.07 -11.60
CA ILE A 50 -10.33 4.06 -12.66
C ILE A 50 -10.51 2.65 -12.07
N LYS A 51 -9.84 2.34 -10.97
CA LYS A 51 -9.93 1.04 -10.30
C LYS A 51 -11.35 0.72 -9.84
N ASN A 52 -12.04 1.65 -9.20
CA ASN A 52 -13.43 1.47 -8.76
C ASN A 52 -14.38 1.26 -9.94
N THR A 53 -14.13 1.95 -11.06
CA THR A 53 -14.90 1.75 -12.29
C THR A 53 -14.64 0.38 -12.89
N LEU A 54 -13.37 -0.05 -12.95
CA LEU A 54 -12.97 -1.40 -13.38
C LEU A 54 -13.67 -2.49 -12.56
N ASP A 55 -13.67 -2.39 -11.24
CA ASP A 55 -14.34 -3.36 -10.37
C ASP A 55 -15.84 -3.44 -10.63
N ALA A 56 -16.49 -2.29 -10.87
CA ALA A 56 -17.91 -2.24 -11.20
C ALA A 56 -18.21 -2.93 -12.54
N PHE A 57 -17.38 -2.70 -13.56
CA PHE A 57 -17.53 -3.36 -14.87
C PHE A 57 -17.17 -4.85 -14.82
N ALA A 58 -16.19 -5.25 -14.02
CA ALA A 58 -15.85 -6.65 -13.80
C ALA A 58 -17.04 -7.42 -13.19
N ARG A 59 -17.72 -6.84 -12.19
CA ARG A 59 -18.96 -7.42 -11.65
C ARG A 59 -20.09 -7.43 -12.68
N ARG A 60 -20.22 -6.38 -13.49
CA ARG A 60 -21.24 -6.30 -14.55
C ARG A 60 -21.06 -7.39 -15.60
N ALA A 61 -19.82 -7.74 -15.95
CA ALA A 61 -19.52 -8.78 -16.95
C ALA A 61 -20.08 -10.16 -16.59
N ALA A 62 -20.29 -10.45 -15.30
CA ALA A 62 -20.92 -11.70 -14.85
C ALA A 62 -22.45 -11.74 -15.09
N VAL A 63 -23.10 -10.57 -15.21
CA VAL A 63 -24.56 -10.46 -15.34
C VAL A 63 -24.97 -10.06 -16.76
N GLU A 64 -24.22 -9.14 -17.38
CA GLU A 64 -24.51 -8.54 -18.68
C GLU A 64 -23.21 -8.43 -19.50
N PRO A 65 -22.69 -9.55 -20.01
CA PRO A 65 -21.49 -9.52 -20.83
C PRO A 65 -21.75 -8.83 -22.17
N SER A 66 -20.89 -7.87 -22.53
CA SER A 66 -20.97 -7.14 -23.79
C SER A 66 -19.60 -6.65 -24.26
N LEU A 67 -19.48 -6.24 -25.53
CA LEU A 67 -18.25 -5.65 -26.07
C LEU A 67 -17.92 -4.32 -25.39
N GLU A 68 -18.93 -3.54 -24.99
CA GLU A 68 -18.77 -2.30 -24.27
C GLU A 68 -18.19 -2.53 -22.87
N VAL A 69 -18.70 -3.55 -22.18
CA VAL A 69 -18.18 -3.96 -20.86
C VAL A 69 -16.73 -4.41 -20.98
N LEU A 70 -16.41 -5.25 -21.97
CA LEU A 70 -15.04 -5.67 -22.23
C LEU A 70 -14.13 -4.47 -22.57
N ALA A 71 -14.59 -3.55 -23.42
CA ALA A 71 -13.82 -2.36 -23.78
C ALA A 71 -13.51 -1.50 -22.56
N ALA A 72 -14.50 -1.28 -21.68
CA ALA A 72 -14.32 -0.55 -20.43
C ALA A 72 -13.28 -1.22 -19.52
N ILE A 73 -13.37 -2.54 -19.33
CA ILE A 73 -12.40 -3.32 -18.54
C ILE A 73 -10.98 -3.15 -19.09
N LEU A 74 -10.78 -3.43 -20.38
CA LEU A 74 -9.45 -3.40 -20.99
C LEU A 74 -8.83 -2.00 -20.99
N ASN A 75 -9.64 -0.97 -21.25
CA ASN A 75 -9.18 0.42 -21.21
C ASN A 75 -8.83 0.85 -19.79
N CYS A 76 -9.59 0.42 -18.77
CA CYS A 76 -9.24 0.69 -17.37
C CYS A 76 -7.94 -0.02 -16.95
N GLU A 77 -7.77 -1.30 -17.26
CA GLU A 77 -6.52 -2.05 -16.96
C GLU A 77 -5.30 -1.36 -17.59
N TYR A 78 -5.44 -0.97 -18.87
CA TYR A 78 -4.38 -0.26 -19.58
C TYR A 78 -4.10 1.13 -18.99
N LYS A 79 -5.14 1.89 -18.61
CA LYS A 79 -4.99 3.21 -17.97
C LYS A 79 -4.28 3.10 -16.63
N LEU A 80 -4.66 2.15 -15.78
CA LEU A 80 -4.01 1.91 -14.48
C LEU A 80 -2.53 1.59 -14.67
N TRP A 81 -2.20 0.75 -15.65
CA TRP A 81 -0.80 0.46 -15.97
C TRP A 81 -0.07 1.70 -16.49
N LYS A 82 -0.69 2.44 -17.42
CA LYS A 82 -0.08 3.60 -18.09
C LYS A 82 0.25 4.72 -17.12
N MET A 83 -0.64 4.99 -16.17
CA MET A 83 -0.41 5.98 -15.10
C MET A 83 0.78 5.63 -14.21
N ASN A 84 1.18 4.35 -14.19
CA ASN A 84 2.25 3.83 -13.34
C ASN A 84 3.40 3.25 -14.18
N GLU A 85 3.52 3.59 -15.46
CA GLU A 85 4.49 2.99 -16.40
C GLU A 85 5.93 3.14 -15.91
N GLY A 86 6.28 4.31 -15.35
CA GLY A 86 7.62 4.61 -14.83
C GLY A 86 7.99 3.91 -13.52
N ILE A 87 7.03 3.27 -12.86
CA ILE A 87 7.25 2.57 -11.59
C ILE A 87 7.65 1.12 -11.89
N SER A 88 8.73 0.65 -11.25
CA SER A 88 9.17 -0.76 -11.34
C SER A 88 8.03 -1.70 -10.94
N MET A 89 7.93 -2.87 -11.60
CA MET A 89 6.83 -3.83 -11.39
C MET A 89 6.62 -4.16 -9.90
N ARG A 90 7.71 -4.38 -9.16
CA ARG A 90 7.70 -4.67 -7.71
C ARG A 90 6.98 -3.59 -6.90
N PHE A 91 6.96 -2.34 -7.35
CA PHE A 91 6.39 -1.20 -6.62
C PHE A 91 5.13 -0.64 -7.27
N LYS A 92 4.56 -1.30 -8.29
CA LYS A 92 3.33 -0.80 -8.92
C LYS A 92 2.16 -0.87 -7.92
N PRO A 93 1.43 0.23 -7.66
CA PRO A 93 0.37 0.28 -6.64
C PRO A 93 -0.76 -0.74 -6.83
N PHE A 94 -0.97 -1.18 -8.08
CA PHE A 94 -2.05 -2.09 -8.47
C PHE A 94 -1.56 -3.51 -8.77
N LEU A 95 -0.34 -3.87 -8.37
CA LEU A 95 0.17 -5.23 -8.54
C LEU A 95 -0.74 -6.26 -7.84
N SER A 96 -1.16 -6.00 -6.60
CA SER A 96 -2.07 -6.89 -5.87
C SER A 96 -3.38 -7.09 -6.62
N HIS A 97 -3.98 -6.01 -7.11
CA HIS A 97 -5.21 -6.06 -7.91
C HIS A 97 -5.07 -6.99 -9.13
N TRP A 98 -3.97 -6.88 -9.89
CA TRP A 98 -3.74 -7.73 -11.06
C TRP A 98 -3.57 -9.21 -10.69
N ILE A 99 -2.80 -9.51 -9.64
CA ILE A 99 -2.57 -10.88 -9.19
C ILE A 99 -3.84 -11.50 -8.60
N GLU A 100 -4.57 -10.76 -7.76
CA GLU A 100 -5.85 -11.19 -7.19
C GLU A 100 -6.89 -11.42 -8.29
N SER A 101 -6.96 -10.51 -9.29
CA SER A 101 -7.84 -10.68 -10.44
C SER A 101 -7.52 -11.95 -11.23
N LEU A 102 -6.23 -12.26 -11.46
CA LEU A 102 -5.83 -13.51 -12.13
C LEU A 102 -6.22 -14.75 -11.33
N MET A 103 -6.02 -14.74 -10.01
CA MET A 103 -6.41 -15.86 -9.14
C MET A 103 -7.92 -16.10 -9.15
N VAL A 104 -8.72 -15.04 -9.09
CA VAL A 104 -10.18 -15.12 -9.16
C VAL A 104 -10.63 -15.66 -10.52
N ILE A 105 -10.07 -15.10 -11.61
CA ILE A 105 -10.39 -15.55 -12.97
C ILE A 105 -10.04 -17.03 -13.18
N ASP A 106 -8.87 -17.48 -12.73
CA ASP A 106 -8.46 -18.89 -12.86
C ASP A 106 -9.43 -19.81 -12.10
N GLY A 107 -9.92 -19.38 -10.93
CA GLY A 107 -10.94 -20.10 -10.17
C GLY A 107 -12.30 -20.15 -10.87
N GLU A 108 -12.76 -19.03 -11.43
CA GLU A 108 -14.01 -18.95 -12.18
C GLU A 108 -13.97 -19.78 -13.48
N LEU A 109 -12.87 -19.72 -14.23
CA LEU A 109 -12.68 -20.51 -15.43
C LEU A 109 -12.65 -22.02 -15.12
N ALA A 110 -12.01 -22.42 -14.03
CA ALA A 110 -12.01 -23.81 -13.58
C ALA A 110 -13.42 -24.31 -13.21
N ALA A 111 -14.23 -23.45 -12.58
CA ALA A 111 -15.63 -23.75 -12.28
C ALA A 111 -16.48 -23.87 -13.55
N LEU A 112 -16.30 -22.97 -14.52
CA LEU A 112 -17.03 -22.99 -15.79
C LEU A 112 -16.70 -24.22 -16.65
N GLN A 113 -15.45 -24.72 -16.59
CA GLN A 113 -15.03 -25.94 -17.28
C GLN A 113 -15.72 -27.21 -16.73
N LEU A 114 -16.12 -27.22 -15.46
CA LEU A 114 -16.86 -28.32 -14.85
C LEU A 114 -18.33 -28.34 -15.29
N ASP A 115 -18.90 -27.17 -15.61
CA ASP A 115 -20.30 -27.02 -16.02
C ASP A 115 -20.54 -27.15 -17.54
N THR A 116 -19.49 -27.04 -18.37
CA THR A 116 -19.61 -27.06 -19.84
C THR A 116 -19.46 -28.46 -20.46
N VAL A 117 -20.45 -29.33 -20.20
CA VAL A 117 -20.70 -30.54 -21.04
C VAL A 117 -21.83 -30.33 -22.05
N THR A 118 -22.57 -29.22 -21.99
CA THR A 118 -23.69 -28.98 -22.92
C THR A 118 -23.78 -27.52 -23.35
N ASN A 119 -23.31 -27.28 -24.58
CA ASN A 119 -23.94 -26.47 -25.63
C ASN A 119 -22.90 -25.66 -26.41
N SER A 120 -22.42 -26.27 -27.50
CA SER A 120 -21.74 -25.52 -28.55
C SER A 120 -22.76 -24.67 -29.33
N HIS A 121 -22.29 -23.48 -29.67
CA HIS A 121 -22.56 -22.72 -30.88
C HIS A 121 -23.71 -21.71 -30.95
N MET A 122 -23.27 -20.55 -31.46
CA MET A 122 -24.00 -19.52 -32.21
C MET A 122 -24.80 -18.51 -31.39
N LYS A 123 -24.12 -17.45 -30.95
CA LYS A 123 -24.62 -16.07 -31.03
C LYS A 123 -23.40 -15.13 -31.09
N ASN A 124 -23.49 -14.07 -31.88
CA ASN A 124 -22.49 -12.98 -32.00
C ASN A 124 -22.38 -12.12 -30.72
N THR A 125 -22.53 -12.74 -29.55
CA THR A 125 -22.62 -12.08 -28.25
C THR A 125 -21.46 -12.56 -27.40
N VAL A 126 -20.66 -11.62 -26.94
CA VAL A 126 -19.53 -11.87 -26.04
C VAL A 126 -20.01 -12.61 -24.80
N THR A 127 -19.34 -13.69 -24.43
CA THR A 127 -19.68 -14.46 -23.23
C THR A 127 -18.86 -14.02 -22.02
N THR A 128 -19.32 -14.33 -20.81
CA THR A 128 -18.55 -14.07 -19.58
C THR A 128 -17.20 -14.80 -19.59
N ASP A 129 -17.17 -16.06 -20.04
CA ASP A 129 -15.93 -16.84 -20.19
C ASP A 129 -14.94 -16.15 -21.14
N GLU A 130 -15.40 -15.64 -22.28
CA GLU A 130 -14.56 -14.88 -23.21
C GLU A 130 -14.00 -13.61 -22.57
N ILE A 131 -14.82 -12.86 -21.81
CA ILE A 131 -14.36 -11.66 -21.09
C ILE A 131 -13.28 -12.01 -20.08
N LEU A 132 -13.48 -13.08 -19.30
CA LEU A 132 -12.54 -13.54 -18.28
C LEU A 132 -11.20 -13.94 -18.91
N ARG A 133 -11.21 -14.77 -19.96
CA ARG A 133 -9.99 -15.19 -20.68
C ARG A 133 -9.23 -14.01 -21.25
N ILE A 134 -9.94 -13.07 -21.87
CA ILE A 134 -9.33 -11.90 -22.51
C ILE A 134 -8.78 -10.93 -21.47
N ARG A 135 -9.50 -10.72 -20.37
CA ARG A 135 -9.01 -9.92 -19.24
C ARG A 135 -7.76 -10.54 -18.64
N ALA A 136 -7.76 -11.85 -18.36
CA ALA A 136 -6.57 -12.54 -17.84
C ALA A 136 -5.38 -12.40 -18.80
N ARG A 137 -5.61 -12.56 -20.11
CA ARG A 137 -4.59 -12.36 -21.13
C ARG A 137 -4.04 -10.94 -21.16
N CYS A 138 -4.91 -9.94 -21.02
CA CYS A 138 -4.51 -8.55 -20.92
C CYS A 138 -3.63 -8.33 -19.69
N ILE A 139 -4.06 -8.78 -18.51
CA ILE A 139 -3.30 -8.63 -17.27
C ILE A 139 -1.94 -9.33 -17.35
N LYS A 140 -1.88 -10.57 -17.85
CA LYS A 140 -0.62 -11.30 -18.08
C LYS A 140 0.31 -10.51 -19.00
N GLY A 141 -0.22 -9.93 -20.07
CA GLY A 141 0.54 -9.06 -20.98
C GLY A 141 1.08 -7.79 -20.30
N LEU A 142 0.29 -7.16 -19.42
CA LEU A 142 0.71 -5.98 -18.64
C LEU A 142 1.84 -6.29 -17.64
N LEU A 143 1.88 -7.54 -17.15
CA LEU A 143 2.86 -8.00 -16.17
C LEU A 143 4.19 -8.46 -16.81
N VAL A 144 4.17 -9.08 -17.99
CA VAL A 144 5.36 -9.61 -18.67
C VAL A 144 6.04 -8.58 -19.57
N ASP A 145 5.25 -7.84 -20.35
CA ASP A 145 5.75 -6.93 -21.38
C ASP A 145 5.37 -5.47 -21.09
N LYS A 146 6.07 -4.53 -21.74
CA LYS A 146 5.43 -3.23 -22.01
C LYS A 146 4.21 -3.53 -22.90
N PRO A 147 2.98 -3.20 -22.49
CA PRO A 147 1.79 -3.45 -23.29
C PRO A 147 2.02 -2.87 -24.67
N LEU A 148 1.87 -3.70 -25.69
CA LEU A 148 1.69 -3.19 -27.04
C LEU A 148 0.39 -2.36 -26.97
N PRO A 149 0.43 -1.03 -27.12
CA PRO A 149 -0.81 -0.29 -27.23
C PRO A 149 -1.53 -0.87 -28.44
N PRO A 150 -2.77 -1.36 -28.29
CA PRO A 150 -3.51 -1.79 -29.47
C PRO A 150 -3.75 -0.53 -30.29
N LYS A 151 -2.96 -0.38 -31.38
CA LYS A 151 -3.21 0.62 -32.42
C LYS A 151 -4.54 0.36 -33.12
N GLU A 152 -5.10 -0.82 -32.91
CA GLU A 152 -6.35 -1.29 -33.45
C GLU A 152 -7.51 -1.10 -32.46
N PRO A 153 -8.75 -1.00 -32.94
CA PRO A 153 -9.93 -0.99 -32.09
C PRO A 153 -9.98 -2.16 -31.11
N THR A 154 -10.53 -1.94 -29.91
CA THR A 154 -10.65 -2.97 -28.87
C THR A 154 -11.35 -4.24 -29.37
N TRP A 155 -12.35 -4.12 -30.24
CA TRP A 155 -13.02 -5.30 -30.83
C TRP A 155 -12.11 -6.14 -31.74
N ARG A 156 -11.15 -5.51 -32.45
CA ARG A 156 -10.17 -6.25 -33.28
C ARG A 156 -9.12 -6.94 -32.42
N ALA A 157 -8.69 -6.29 -31.34
CA ALA A 157 -7.82 -6.90 -30.35
C ALA A 157 -8.51 -8.13 -29.71
N TYR A 158 -9.78 -7.99 -29.33
CA TYR A 158 -10.65 -9.10 -28.87
C TYR A 158 -10.66 -10.26 -29.87
N GLN A 159 -10.98 -9.99 -31.14
CA GLN A 159 -11.10 -11.03 -32.15
C GLN A 159 -9.78 -11.77 -32.37
N ARG A 160 -8.66 -11.03 -32.43
CA ARG A 160 -7.31 -11.62 -32.53
C ARG A 160 -6.95 -12.48 -31.31
N MET A 161 -7.39 -12.09 -30.12
CA MET A 161 -7.12 -12.82 -28.87
C MET A 161 -7.91 -14.13 -28.80
N LEU A 162 -9.10 -14.19 -29.41
CA LEU A 162 -9.85 -15.44 -29.60
C LEU A 162 -9.22 -16.33 -30.69
N GLU A 163 -8.81 -15.74 -31.81
CA GLU A 163 -8.20 -16.50 -32.92
C GLU A 163 -6.82 -17.09 -32.56
N ASN A 164 -6.11 -16.50 -31.59
CA ASN A 164 -4.79 -16.95 -31.14
C ASN A 164 -4.80 -17.61 -29.75
N GLU A 165 -5.82 -18.40 -29.38
CA GLU A 165 -5.87 -19.10 -28.08
C GLU A 165 -4.59 -19.91 -27.77
N ALA A 166 -3.90 -20.44 -28.78
CA ALA A 166 -2.74 -21.32 -28.63
C ALA A 166 -1.37 -20.65 -28.35
N ALA A 167 -1.29 -19.31 -28.26
CA ALA A 167 -0.01 -18.58 -28.34
C ALA A 167 0.40 -17.78 -27.08
N LEU A 168 -0.20 -18.03 -25.91
CA LEU A 168 0.33 -17.42 -24.69
C LEU A 168 1.55 -18.20 -24.20
N PRO A 169 2.69 -17.54 -23.94
CA PRO A 169 3.76 -18.15 -23.18
C PRO A 169 3.22 -18.60 -21.81
N ASP A 170 3.78 -19.68 -21.27
CA ASP A 170 3.50 -20.07 -19.88
C ASP A 170 3.75 -18.86 -18.97
N PHE A 171 2.68 -18.39 -18.33
CA PHE A 171 2.75 -17.26 -17.40
C PHE A 171 2.89 -17.81 -15.99
N ASP A 172 4.06 -17.60 -15.40
CA ASP A 172 4.28 -17.91 -13.99
C ASP A 172 3.85 -16.74 -13.12
N ILE A 173 2.80 -16.95 -12.32
CA ILE A 173 2.28 -15.95 -11.38
C ILE A 173 3.15 -15.85 -10.11
N VAL A 174 3.93 -16.90 -9.81
CA VAL A 174 4.67 -17.03 -8.55
C VAL A 174 5.69 -15.90 -8.33
N PRO A 175 6.50 -15.46 -9.33
CA PRO A 175 7.42 -14.34 -9.14
C PRO A 175 6.72 -13.05 -8.70
N TYR A 176 5.51 -12.79 -9.20
CA TYR A 176 4.75 -11.60 -8.85
C TYR A 176 4.11 -11.71 -7.47
N MET A 177 3.65 -12.91 -7.09
CA MET A 177 3.18 -13.17 -5.73
C MET A 177 4.33 -13.04 -4.71
N GLN A 178 5.53 -13.50 -5.08
CA GLN A 178 6.72 -13.31 -4.28
C GLN A 178 7.06 -11.81 -4.14
N MET A 179 6.91 -11.02 -5.20
CA MET A 179 7.04 -9.56 -5.11
C MET A 179 6.04 -8.97 -4.10
N LEU A 180 4.78 -9.43 -4.09
CA LEU A 180 3.77 -8.96 -3.12
C LEU A 180 4.11 -9.31 -1.67
N VAL A 181 4.71 -10.48 -1.44
CA VAL A 181 5.19 -10.88 -0.12
C VAL A 181 6.44 -10.09 0.27
N GLU A 182 7.40 -9.93 -0.64
CA GLU A 182 8.60 -9.10 -0.45
C GLU A 182 8.25 -7.64 -0.15
N THR A 183 7.23 -7.10 -0.80
CA THR A 183 6.73 -5.74 -0.56
C THR A 183 5.74 -5.66 0.60
N GLN A 184 5.53 -6.75 1.34
CA GLN A 184 4.63 -6.82 2.50
C GLN A 184 3.18 -6.39 2.19
N ILE A 185 2.76 -6.53 0.93
CA ILE A 185 1.35 -6.38 0.54
C ILE A 185 0.59 -7.66 0.94
N TRP A 186 1.24 -8.81 0.86
CA TRP A 186 0.73 -10.09 1.36
C TRP A 186 1.61 -10.63 2.50
N ASP A 187 0.98 -11.20 3.53
CA ASP A 187 1.67 -11.77 4.70
C ASP A 187 2.45 -13.06 4.37
N ARG A 188 1.90 -13.87 3.45
CA ARG A 188 2.46 -15.17 3.02
C ARG A 188 1.87 -15.58 1.68
N LEU A 189 2.56 -16.48 0.97
CA LEU A 189 2.00 -17.10 -0.24
C LEU A 189 0.75 -17.93 0.11
N PRO A 190 -0.33 -17.83 -0.67
CA PRO A 190 -1.50 -18.72 -0.57
C PRO A 190 -1.12 -20.20 -0.54
N GLU A 191 -1.70 -20.95 0.39
CA GLU A 191 -1.34 -22.34 0.73
C GLU A 191 -1.44 -23.32 -0.46
N THR A 192 -2.29 -23.02 -1.44
CA THR A 192 -2.49 -23.82 -2.66
C THR A 192 -1.24 -23.86 -3.55
N GLN A 193 -0.34 -22.88 -3.45
CA GLN A 193 0.87 -22.78 -4.28
C GLN A 193 2.18 -22.96 -3.51
N ALA A 194 2.16 -22.96 -2.18
CA ALA A 194 3.33 -23.25 -1.34
C ALA A 194 3.94 -24.64 -1.64
N LYS A 195 3.12 -25.62 -2.06
CA LYS A 195 3.55 -26.98 -2.42
C LYS A 195 4.36 -27.06 -3.72
N THR A 196 4.22 -26.08 -4.62
CA THR A 196 4.95 -26.04 -5.90
C THR A 196 6.36 -25.45 -5.72
N VAL A 197 6.51 -24.51 -4.77
CA VAL A 197 7.77 -23.82 -4.47
C VAL A 197 8.74 -24.71 -3.68
N GLU A 198 8.25 -25.57 -2.78
CA GLU A 198 9.10 -26.50 -2.01
C GLU A 198 9.84 -27.52 -2.89
N LYS A 199 9.35 -27.83 -4.10
CA LYS A 199 10.06 -28.71 -5.03
C LYS A 199 11.26 -28.07 -5.73
N HIS A 200 11.35 -26.74 -5.78
CA HIS A 200 12.45 -26.03 -6.45
C HIS A 200 13.52 -25.48 -5.48
N ALA A 201 13.22 -25.33 -4.19
CA ALA A 201 14.15 -24.72 -3.22
C ALA A 201 15.16 -25.70 -2.57
N GLN A 202 15.11 -27.00 -2.85
CA GLN A 202 16.03 -27.98 -2.21
C GLN A 202 17.44 -28.06 -2.81
N ASN A 203 17.78 -27.23 -3.81
CA ASN A 203 19.13 -27.17 -4.37
C ASN A 203 19.73 -25.77 -4.21
N GLY A 204 20.21 -25.45 -3.01
CA GLY A 204 20.95 -24.22 -2.75
C GLY A 204 21.42 -24.10 -1.31
N THR A 205 22.53 -24.78 -0.98
CA THR A 205 23.22 -24.68 0.32
C THR A 205 24.18 -23.49 0.31
N GLU A 206 24.21 -22.71 1.40
CA GLU A 206 25.42 -22.22 2.13
C GLU A 206 25.01 -21.09 3.12
N ARG A 207 24.91 -21.32 4.43
CA ARG A 207 25.95 -21.27 5.50
C ARG A 207 26.73 -19.95 5.62
N ASN A 208 26.51 -19.27 6.76
CA ASN A 208 27.43 -18.43 7.59
C ASN A 208 26.69 -17.16 8.06
N GLY A 209 26.76 -16.66 9.28
CA GLY A 209 27.49 -17.04 10.49
C GLY A 209 27.21 -15.92 11.51
N LEU A 210 26.53 -16.28 12.61
CA LEU A 210 26.15 -15.36 13.69
C LEU A 210 27.40 -14.94 14.48
N ARG A 211 27.76 -13.65 14.47
CA ARG A 211 28.77 -13.08 15.38
C ARG A 211 28.11 -12.12 16.37
N LYS A 212 28.04 -12.57 17.63
CA LYS A 212 27.80 -11.75 18.82
C LYS A 212 29.00 -10.81 19.03
N THR A 213 28.73 -9.52 19.23
CA THR A 213 29.66 -8.60 19.87
C THR A 213 29.08 -8.13 21.20
N LYS A 214 29.91 -8.29 22.24
CA LYS A 214 29.66 -8.03 23.64
C LYS A 214 30.59 -6.88 24.03
N THR A 215 30.07 -5.78 24.55
CA THR A 215 30.80 -4.70 25.27
C THR A 215 29.74 -3.71 25.76
N GLN A 216 29.76 -3.10 26.95
CA GLN A 216 30.68 -3.12 28.08
C GLN A 216 29.94 -2.37 29.21
N GLY A 217 29.98 -2.86 30.44
CA GLY A 217 29.44 -2.15 31.60
C GLY A 217 30.37 -1.02 32.07
N VAL A 218 29.77 0.10 32.50
CA VAL A 218 30.41 1.11 33.36
C VAL A 218 29.38 1.54 34.41
N ASN A 219 29.74 1.32 35.68
CA ASN A 219 29.02 1.76 36.88
C ASN A 219 29.18 3.27 37.09
N GLY A 220 28.12 3.91 37.61
CA GLY A 220 28.22 5.18 38.33
C GLY A 220 27.34 6.35 37.85
N SER A 221 26.32 6.12 37.02
CA SER A 221 25.45 7.20 36.54
C SER A 221 24.15 7.22 37.35
N GLU A 222 23.76 8.38 37.90
CA GLU A 222 22.34 8.67 38.13
C GLU A 222 21.59 8.23 36.87
N SER A 223 20.46 7.55 37.04
CA SER A 223 19.65 7.16 35.88
C SER A 223 19.37 8.43 35.10
N TRP A 224 19.61 8.44 33.79
CA TRP A 224 19.38 9.63 32.96
C TRP A 224 17.95 10.18 33.16
N GLU A 225 17.00 9.30 33.52
CA GLU A 225 15.63 9.61 33.93
C GLU A 225 15.57 10.53 35.18
N GLU A 226 16.36 10.25 36.21
CA GLU A 226 16.46 11.09 37.43
C GLU A 226 17.07 12.46 37.11
N GLY A 227 18.06 12.49 36.22
CA GLY A 227 18.62 13.72 35.68
C GLY A 227 17.59 14.55 34.91
N MET A 228 16.73 13.89 34.12
CA MET A 228 15.66 14.54 33.36
C MET A 228 14.55 15.08 34.28
N LEU A 229 14.15 14.34 35.31
CA LEU A 229 13.18 14.79 36.32
C LEU A 229 13.70 16.02 37.09
N ARG A 230 15.00 16.06 37.40
CA ARG A 230 15.63 17.24 38.00
C ARG A 230 15.59 18.45 37.04
N LYS A 231 15.87 18.24 35.75
CA LYS A 231 15.76 19.30 34.73
C LYS A 231 14.33 19.79 34.55
N LEU A 232 13.32 18.92 34.58
CA LEU A 232 11.92 19.33 34.53
C LEU A 232 11.56 20.30 35.68
N ARG A 233 12.15 20.09 36.86
CA ARG A 233 11.98 20.98 38.01
C ARG A 233 12.73 22.30 37.87
N ASP A 234 13.99 22.24 37.45
CA ASP A 234 14.91 23.39 37.50
C ASP A 234 14.84 24.27 36.23
N ALA A 235 14.53 23.67 35.08
CA ALA A 235 14.51 24.30 33.75
C ALA A 235 13.49 23.60 32.82
N PRO A 236 12.17 23.77 33.06
CA PRO A 236 11.11 23.02 32.38
C PRO A 236 11.13 23.17 30.86
N ASP A 237 11.41 24.37 30.33
CA ASP A 237 11.46 24.62 28.88
C ASP A 237 12.57 23.82 28.18
N VAL A 238 13.75 23.76 28.82
CA VAL A 238 14.91 23.03 28.29
C VAL A 238 14.64 21.53 28.34
N ALA A 239 14.04 21.05 29.43
CA ALA A 239 13.64 19.66 29.58
C ALA A 239 12.56 19.28 28.55
N ALA A 240 11.57 20.13 28.30
CA ALA A 240 10.53 19.92 27.29
C ALA A 240 11.12 19.74 25.89
N ASP A 241 12.11 20.57 25.52
CA ASP A 241 12.81 20.47 24.25
C ASP A 241 13.69 19.22 24.11
N GLU A 242 14.26 18.73 25.22
CA GLU A 242 15.01 17.46 25.25
C GLU A 242 14.07 16.26 25.16
N LEU A 243 12.96 16.27 25.89
CA LEU A 243 11.92 15.23 25.87
C LEU A 243 11.30 15.06 24.48
N ALA A 244 11.03 16.17 23.79
CA ALA A 244 10.51 16.17 22.41
C ALA A 244 11.50 15.60 21.38
N ARG A 245 12.78 15.42 21.73
CA ARG A 245 13.85 14.93 20.84
C ARG A 245 14.44 13.59 21.30
N LEU A 246 13.78 12.89 22.21
CA LEU A 246 14.21 11.57 22.65
C LEU A 246 14.25 10.60 21.46
N PRO A 247 15.17 9.61 21.48
CA PRO A 247 15.23 8.59 20.44
C PRO A 247 13.98 7.70 20.53
N LEU A 248 13.55 7.19 19.38
CA LEU A 248 12.41 6.27 19.27
C LEU A 248 12.80 4.86 19.72
N GLU A 249 12.99 4.71 21.03
CA GLU A 249 13.36 3.47 21.69
C GLU A 249 12.39 3.15 22.82
N ILE A 250 12.28 1.87 23.19
CA ILE A 250 11.33 1.40 24.20
C ILE A 250 11.53 2.12 25.55
N SER A 251 12.78 2.37 25.96
CA SER A 251 13.09 3.09 27.21
C SER A 251 12.58 4.53 27.21
N SER A 252 12.74 5.26 26.10
CA SER A 252 12.24 6.63 25.95
C SER A 252 10.71 6.67 26.01
N LEU A 253 10.06 5.72 25.32
CA LEU A 253 8.60 5.64 25.26
C LEU A 253 7.99 5.24 26.59
N ASP A 254 8.63 4.33 27.31
CA ASP A 254 8.19 3.93 28.66
C ASP A 254 8.32 5.09 29.64
N PHE A 255 9.40 5.86 29.55
CA PHE A 255 9.59 7.07 30.34
C PHE A 255 8.55 8.17 30.02
N LEU A 256 8.32 8.47 28.74
CA LEU A 256 7.28 9.43 28.33
C LEU A 256 5.87 8.98 28.75
N THR A 257 5.58 7.69 28.61
CA THR A 257 4.32 7.10 29.07
C THR A 257 4.16 7.26 30.57
N ARG A 258 5.22 7.03 31.36
CA ARG A 258 5.22 7.20 32.81
C ARG A 258 4.93 8.65 33.20
N LEU A 259 5.61 9.62 32.58
CA LEU A 259 5.38 11.06 32.82
C LEU A 259 3.93 11.50 32.51
N LEU A 260 3.31 10.92 31.47
CA LEU A 260 1.91 11.18 31.12
C LEU A 260 0.91 10.52 32.07
N VAL A 261 1.18 9.27 32.47
CA VAL A 261 0.27 8.50 33.33
C VAL A 261 0.27 9.06 34.74
N ASP A 262 1.45 9.34 35.28
CA ASP A 262 1.67 9.81 36.65
C ASP A 262 1.40 11.32 36.82
N ASP A 263 0.96 12.00 35.75
CA ASP A 263 0.64 13.44 35.70
C ASP A 263 1.82 14.35 36.10
N THR A 264 3.05 13.84 35.95
CA THR A 264 4.28 14.54 36.32
C THR A 264 4.47 15.84 35.53
N PHE A 265 3.94 15.91 34.31
CA PHE A 265 3.94 17.16 33.54
C PHE A 265 3.09 18.25 34.22
N GLY A 266 1.92 17.90 34.77
CA GLY A 266 1.07 18.80 35.52
C GLY A 266 1.72 19.28 36.82
N GLU A 267 2.50 18.43 37.49
CA GLU A 267 3.24 18.80 38.71
C GLU A 267 4.29 19.90 38.47
N PHE A 268 4.81 20.03 37.24
CA PHE A 268 5.81 21.02 36.86
C PHE A 268 5.26 22.16 35.98
N ASP A 269 3.93 22.29 35.86
CA ASP A 269 3.25 23.29 35.02
C ASP A 269 3.68 23.23 33.53
N VAL A 270 3.89 22.01 33.04
CA VAL A 270 4.33 21.74 31.67
C VAL A 270 3.19 21.10 30.86
N ASP A 271 2.98 21.58 29.63
CA ASP A 271 2.00 21.00 28.70
C ASP A 271 2.51 19.67 28.11
N GLY A 272 2.26 18.59 28.86
CA GLY A 272 2.61 17.22 28.49
C GLY A 272 2.12 16.81 27.09
N PRO A 273 0.82 16.96 26.77
CA PRO A 273 0.29 16.63 25.44
C PRO A 273 1.03 17.31 24.28
N ASN A 274 1.42 18.59 24.43
CA ASN A 274 2.18 19.31 23.41
C ASN A 274 3.61 18.78 23.26
N ILE A 275 4.28 18.38 24.36
CA ILE A 275 5.58 17.71 24.28
C ILE A 275 5.48 16.40 23.50
N ILE A 276 4.43 15.61 23.76
CA ILE A 276 4.22 14.34 23.05
C ILE A 276 3.93 14.56 21.57
N LEU A 277 3.13 15.56 21.23
CA LEU A 277 2.92 15.97 19.83
C LEU A 277 4.25 16.30 19.15
N ARG A 278 5.09 17.12 19.78
CA ARG A 278 6.43 17.47 19.25
C ARG A 278 7.35 16.26 19.14
N PHE A 279 7.28 15.33 20.09
CA PHE A 279 7.99 14.04 20.02
C PHE A 279 7.54 13.20 18.82
N ILE A 280 6.23 13.04 18.61
CA ILE A 280 5.67 12.30 17.47
C ILE A 280 6.14 12.93 16.15
N GLN A 281 6.04 14.25 16.03
CA GLN A 281 6.51 14.98 14.85
C GLN A 281 8.03 14.79 14.62
N HIS A 282 8.83 14.77 15.68
CA HIS A 282 10.25 14.48 15.58
C HIS A 282 10.52 13.04 15.14
N ALA A 283 9.82 12.07 15.74
CA ALA A 283 9.93 10.66 15.39
C ALA A 283 9.56 10.42 13.93
N LEU A 284 8.51 11.06 13.41
CA LEU A 284 8.12 10.95 12.00
C LEU A 284 9.24 11.45 11.06
N ARG A 285 9.88 12.58 11.37
CA ARG A 285 11.03 13.07 10.59
C ARG A 285 12.22 12.10 10.62
N LEU A 286 12.48 11.47 11.77
CA LEU A 286 13.53 10.46 11.87
C LEU A 286 13.20 9.23 11.03
N ILE A 287 11.96 8.77 11.06
CA ILE A 287 11.48 7.65 10.27
C ILE A 287 11.61 7.96 8.78
N GLU A 288 11.23 9.15 8.33
CA GLU A 288 11.41 9.57 6.95
C GLU A 288 12.87 9.50 6.50
N ALA A 289 13.78 9.96 7.35
CA ALA A 289 15.22 9.91 7.09
C ALA A 289 15.78 8.47 7.01
N MET A 290 15.04 7.45 7.45
CA MET A 290 15.42 6.04 7.31
C MET A 290 15.12 5.49 5.90
N GLU A 291 14.43 6.21 5.00
CA GLU A 291 14.01 5.69 3.68
C GLU A 291 15.18 5.30 2.77
N ALA A 292 16.26 6.09 2.82
CA ALA A 292 17.49 5.84 2.08
C ALA A 292 18.69 6.31 2.90
N PRO A 293 19.85 5.64 2.81
CA PRO A 293 21.07 6.13 3.45
C PRO A 293 21.43 7.51 2.88
N PRO A 294 21.84 8.49 3.71
CA PRO A 294 22.20 9.81 3.23
C PRO A 294 23.34 9.69 2.21
N PRO A 295 23.33 10.51 1.13
CA PRO A 295 24.49 10.63 0.25
C PRO A 295 25.69 11.00 1.12
N THR A 296 26.82 10.39 0.83
CA THR A 296 28.01 10.25 1.68
C THR A 296 28.59 11.59 2.14
N SER A 297 27.95 12.30 3.07
CA SER A 297 28.51 13.42 3.84
C SER A 297 27.62 13.95 4.99
N GLU A 298 26.41 13.44 5.21
CA GLU A 298 25.52 13.93 6.30
C GLU A 298 25.15 12.79 7.27
N LEU A 299 26.10 12.44 8.14
CA LEU A 299 25.92 11.38 9.15
C LEU A 299 25.13 11.82 10.40
N THR A 300 24.55 13.02 10.40
CA THR A 300 23.85 13.55 11.58
C THR A 300 22.70 14.48 11.19
N THR A 301 21.47 14.00 11.31
CA THR A 301 20.33 14.87 11.60
C THR A 301 20.31 15.05 13.12
N ASN A 302 20.77 16.20 13.62
CA ASN A 302 20.73 16.59 15.04
C ASN A 302 21.52 15.72 16.03
N GLY A 303 22.64 15.11 15.61
CA GLY A 303 23.61 14.49 16.52
C GLY A 303 23.29 13.06 16.99
N ILE A 304 22.19 12.45 16.52
CA ILE A 304 21.89 11.05 16.77
C ILE A 304 22.30 10.24 15.53
N PRO A 305 23.23 9.27 15.65
CA PRO A 305 23.59 8.41 14.52
C PRO A 305 22.38 7.55 14.14
N ILE A 306 21.88 7.70 12.91
CA ILE A 306 20.88 6.79 12.34
C ILE A 306 21.61 5.48 12.02
N VAL A 307 21.48 4.48 12.90
CA VAL A 307 22.20 3.20 12.80
C VAL A 307 21.54 2.22 11.82
N GLU A 308 20.25 2.42 11.50
CA GLU A 308 19.48 1.51 10.65
C GLU A 308 18.75 2.28 9.54
N TYR A 309 18.93 1.84 8.29
CA TYR A 309 18.31 2.40 7.09
C TYR A 309 17.50 1.33 6.36
N GLY A 310 16.55 1.76 5.54
CA GLY A 310 15.70 0.91 4.73
C GLY A 310 14.30 0.73 5.31
N LYS A 311 13.42 0.13 4.49
CA LYS A 311 12.00 -0.02 4.82
C LYS A 311 11.76 -0.86 6.07
N GLU A 312 12.64 -1.81 6.42
CA GLU A 312 12.54 -2.59 7.67
C GLU A 312 12.72 -1.73 8.93
N ALA A 313 13.67 -0.79 8.90
CA ALA A 313 13.89 0.16 9.99
C ALA A 313 12.70 1.11 10.13
N GLN A 314 12.18 1.60 9.00
CA GLN A 314 10.95 2.41 8.97
C GLN A 314 9.74 1.65 9.54
N THR A 315 9.51 0.40 9.12
CA THR A 315 8.42 -0.44 9.60
C THR A 315 8.51 -0.62 11.12
N ARG A 316 9.67 -1.00 11.63
CA ARG A 316 9.86 -1.20 13.08
C ARG A 316 9.58 0.08 13.86
N ALA A 317 10.11 1.20 13.37
CA ALA A 317 9.95 2.50 13.98
C ALA A 317 8.48 2.96 13.97
N ILE A 318 7.77 2.83 12.84
CA ILE A 318 6.34 3.16 12.76
C ILE A 318 5.51 2.25 13.66
N SER A 319 5.75 0.94 13.68
CA SER A 319 4.99 0.02 14.53
C SER A 319 5.16 0.36 16.02
N ILE A 320 6.39 0.73 16.44
CA ILE A 320 6.67 1.20 17.80
C ILE A 320 5.94 2.53 18.09
N LEU A 321 5.98 3.48 17.16
CA LEU A 321 5.30 4.77 17.29
C LEU A 321 3.78 4.61 17.39
N LEU A 322 3.18 3.74 16.56
CA LEU A 322 1.76 3.43 16.58
C LEU A 322 1.32 2.79 17.90
N LEU A 323 2.13 1.86 18.43
CA LEU A 323 1.87 1.26 19.74
C LEU A 323 1.85 2.32 20.85
N PHE A 324 2.80 3.24 20.83
CA PHE A 324 2.86 4.33 21.78
C PHE A 324 1.65 5.28 21.67
N ILE A 325 1.28 5.69 20.46
CA ILE A 325 0.12 6.56 20.22
C ILE A 325 -1.16 5.86 20.68
N LYS A 326 -1.37 4.61 20.26
CA LYS A 326 -2.53 3.79 20.64
C LYS A 326 -2.65 3.67 22.17
N ASN A 327 -1.57 3.31 22.85
CA ASN A 327 -1.54 3.19 24.31
C ASN A 327 -1.84 4.52 25.01
N SER A 328 -1.32 5.64 24.50
CA SER A 328 -1.53 6.97 25.09
C SER A 328 -2.98 7.44 24.93
N MET A 329 -3.58 7.18 23.77
CA MET A 329 -4.98 7.48 23.49
C MET A 329 -5.94 6.59 24.28
N SER A 330 -5.70 5.27 24.34
CA SER A 330 -6.53 4.34 25.13
C SER A 330 -6.55 4.65 26.62
N LYS A 331 -5.50 5.31 27.14
CA LYS A 331 -5.45 5.76 28.54
C LYS A 331 -6.06 7.16 28.76
N GLY A 332 -6.64 7.77 27.72
CA GLY A 332 -7.20 9.12 27.77
C GLY A 332 -6.17 10.22 28.02
N LYS A 333 -4.87 9.92 27.82
CA LYS A 333 -3.77 10.88 28.05
C LYS A 333 -3.44 11.70 26.80
N LEU A 334 -3.91 11.26 25.63
CA LEU A 334 -3.86 12.01 24.39
C LEU A 334 -5.23 12.04 23.71
N ASP A 335 -5.63 13.22 23.27
CA ASP A 335 -6.85 13.41 22.50
C ASP A 335 -6.61 13.15 21.00
N ALA A 336 -7.57 12.44 20.38
CA ALA A 336 -7.56 12.18 18.95
C ALA A 336 -7.61 13.47 18.11
N GLY A 337 -8.32 14.50 18.59
CA GLY A 337 -8.41 15.79 17.94
C GLY A 337 -7.07 16.51 17.86
N MET A 338 -6.25 16.41 18.92
CA MET A 338 -4.90 17.00 18.95
C MET A 338 -3.94 16.36 17.95
N LEU A 339 -4.06 15.05 17.69
CA LEU A 339 -3.19 14.31 16.77
C LEU A 339 -3.77 14.12 15.37
N ILE A 340 -4.86 14.81 15.02
CA ILE A 340 -5.60 14.50 13.80
C ILE A 340 -4.73 14.57 12.54
N PHE A 341 -3.80 15.53 12.47
CA PHE A 341 -2.91 15.70 11.33
C PHE A 341 -1.82 14.63 11.29
N GLU A 342 -1.19 14.31 12.42
CA GLU A 342 -0.16 13.28 12.54
C GLU A 342 -0.73 11.89 12.24
N ILE A 343 -1.93 11.59 12.76
CA ILE A 343 -2.65 10.34 12.49
C ILE A 343 -2.95 10.23 10.99
N GLN A 344 -3.48 11.29 10.37
CA GLN A 344 -3.74 11.33 8.94
C GLN A 344 -2.46 11.12 8.12
N GLU A 345 -1.37 11.81 8.48
CA GLU A 345 -0.09 11.67 7.83
C GLU A 345 0.41 10.21 7.90
N ILE A 346 0.36 9.60 9.09
CA ILE A 346 0.77 8.20 9.27
C ILE A 346 -0.10 7.27 8.42
N CYS A 347 -1.42 7.46 8.46
CA CYS A 347 -2.39 6.63 7.77
C CYS A 347 -2.31 6.74 6.24
N ILE A 348 -1.78 7.84 5.72
CA ILE A 348 -1.59 8.05 4.28
C ILE A 348 -0.20 7.56 3.85
N ARG A 349 0.85 8.07 4.49
CA ARG A 349 2.24 7.87 4.08
C ARG A 349 2.72 6.44 4.31
N TYR A 350 2.18 5.78 5.33
CA TYR A 350 2.53 4.41 5.69
C TYR A 350 1.37 3.44 5.49
N LEU A 351 0.38 3.79 4.65
CA LEU A 351 -0.80 2.95 4.35
C LEU A 351 -0.44 1.52 3.87
N TRP A 352 0.74 1.38 3.27
CA TRP A 352 1.27 0.10 2.81
C TRP A 352 1.56 -0.87 3.98
N MET A 353 1.78 -0.38 5.19
CA MET A 353 1.97 -1.17 6.41
C MET A 353 0.64 -1.69 6.96
N LYS A 354 0.61 -2.95 7.37
CA LYS A 354 -0.59 -3.60 7.95
C LYS A 354 -0.99 -2.94 9.27
N GLU A 355 -0.01 -2.66 10.13
CA GLU A 355 -0.20 -2.05 11.44
C GLU A 355 -0.86 -0.67 11.34
N VAL A 356 -0.54 0.09 10.29
CA VAL A 356 -1.15 1.39 10.00
C VAL A 356 -2.60 1.23 9.57
N ARG A 357 -2.92 0.22 8.74
CA ARG A 357 -4.31 -0.08 8.34
C ARG A 357 -5.16 -0.54 9.52
N GLU A 358 -4.61 -1.40 10.38
CA GLU A 358 -5.26 -1.85 11.61
C GLU A 358 -5.47 -0.70 12.59
N PHE A 359 -4.46 0.14 12.78
CA PHE A 359 -4.55 1.35 13.60
C PHE A 359 -5.61 2.31 13.07
N ARG A 360 -5.67 2.53 11.75
CA ARG A 360 -6.69 3.35 11.12
C ARG A 360 -8.10 2.78 11.36
N ALA A 361 -8.30 1.48 11.17
CA ALA A 361 -9.59 0.84 11.44
C ALA A 361 -10.00 0.98 12.91
N TRP A 362 -9.04 0.87 13.84
CA TRP A 362 -9.26 1.09 15.26
C TRP A 362 -9.69 2.54 15.59
N ILE A 363 -9.10 3.54 14.92
CA ILE A 363 -9.53 4.94 15.07
C ILE A 363 -10.92 5.17 14.49
N GLU A 364 -11.21 4.64 13.30
CA GLU A 364 -12.50 4.80 12.62
C GLU A 364 -13.66 4.14 13.38
N GLN A 365 -13.40 3.06 14.12
CA GLN A 365 -14.36 2.41 15.01
C GLN A 365 -14.63 3.22 16.29
N GLY A 366 -13.78 4.20 16.61
CA GLY A 366 -13.84 4.97 17.84
C GLY A 366 -13.18 4.22 19.00
N PRO A 367 -12.15 4.79 19.66
CA PRO A 367 -11.48 4.13 20.79
C PRO A 367 -12.31 4.15 22.10
N TRP A 368 -13.61 4.42 22.03
CA TRP A 368 -14.46 4.80 23.17
C TRP A 368 -15.57 3.79 23.53
N ASP A 369 -15.62 2.62 22.88
CA ASP A 369 -16.65 1.58 23.12
C ASP A 369 -16.16 0.42 23.99
N ASP A 370 -15.54 0.71 25.14
CA ASP A 370 -15.42 -0.22 26.29
C ASP A 370 -15.55 0.52 27.63
#